data_AF-A0A1E4NQD7-F1
#
_entry.id   AF-A0A1E4NQD7-F1
#
_cell.length_a   1.000
_cell.length_b   1.000
_cell.length_c   1.000
_cell.angle_alpha   90.00
_cell.angle_beta   90.00
_cell.angle_gamma   90.00
#
_symmetry.space_group_name_H-M   'P 1'
#
loop_
_entity.id
_entity.type
_entity.pdbx_description
1 polymer ?
#
loop_
_entity_poly.entity_id
_entity_poly.type
_entity_poly.pdbx_seq_one_letter_code
_entity_poly.pdbx_strand_id
1 'polypeptide(L)'
;METISRDDFSRVELRVGRIIEARVFAEARKPAYVLQIDFGKEIGLRKSSAQIAALYRPEALMMSECLATGFHDANGDVALCVPDMPVPLSAKRG
;
A
#
# COMPACT_ATOMS: atom_id res chain seq x y z
N MET A 1 14.31 18.32 8.54
CA MET A 1 14.27 16.85 8.64
C MET A 1 14.29 16.52 10.12
N GLU A 2 13.15 16.19 10.71
CA GLU A 2 13.07 15.84 12.12
C GLU A 2 13.30 14.34 12.29
N THR A 3 14.20 13.99 13.20
CA THR A 3 14.55 12.61 13.52
C THR A 3 13.55 12.08 14.54
N ILE A 4 12.83 11.02 14.22
CA ILE A 4 11.95 10.35 15.19
C ILE A 4 12.75 9.41 16.08
N SER A 5 12.31 9.22 17.33
CA SER A 5 12.94 8.24 18.21
C SER A 5 12.64 6.81 17.72
N ARG A 6 13.48 5.84 18.11
CA ARG A 6 13.24 4.42 17.81
C ARG A 6 11.92 3.91 18.41
N ASP A 7 11.50 4.49 19.53
CA ASP A 7 10.24 4.17 20.20
C ASP A 7 9.05 4.65 19.36
N ASP A 8 9.13 5.87 18.82
CA ASP A 8 8.13 6.40 17.88
C ASP A 8 8.04 5.58 16.60
N PHE A 9 9.18 5.08 16.09
CA PHE A 9 9.18 4.17 14.95
C PHE A 9 8.51 2.83 15.28
N SER A 10 8.70 2.30 16.49
CA SER A 10 8.09 1.03 16.90
C SER A 10 6.56 1.07 17.02
N ARG A 11 6.00 2.27 17.20
CA ARG A 11 4.55 2.53 17.20
C ARG A 11 3.94 2.53 15.80
N VAL A 12 4.76 2.63 14.75
CA VAL A 12 4.31 2.57 13.35
C VAL A 12 4.35 1.13 12.87
N GLU A 13 3.19 0.62 12.47
CA GLU A 13 3.06 -0.76 12.03
C GLU A 13 2.99 -0.85 10.51
N LEU A 14 4.01 -1.43 9.89
CA LEU A 14 4.07 -1.71 8.46
C LEU A 14 3.69 -3.17 8.21
N ARG A 15 2.74 -3.39 7.31
CA ARG A 15 2.26 -4.73 6.95
C ARG A 15 2.17 -4.91 5.45
N VAL A 16 2.48 -6.12 5.01
CA VAL A 16 2.23 -6.58 3.65
C VAL A 16 0.79 -7.09 3.56
N GLY A 17 0.07 -6.58 2.57
CA GLY A 17 -1.25 -7.08 2.22
C GLY A 17 -1.36 -7.32 0.72
N ARG A 18 -2.34 -8.11 0.32
CA ARG A 18 -2.61 -8.41 -1.08
C ARG A 18 -3.80 -7.59 -1.55
N ILE A 19 -3.63 -6.86 -2.65
CA ILE A 19 -4.77 -6.16 -3.26
C ILE A 19 -5.70 -7.20 -3.88
N ILE A 20 -6.92 -7.29 -3.37
CA ILE A 20 -7.97 -8.16 -3.89
C ILE A 20 -8.97 -7.40 -4.76
N GLU A 21 -8.99 -6.06 -4.67
CA GLU A 21 -9.85 -5.21 -5.47
C GLU A 21 -9.21 -3.83 -5.66
N ALA A 22 -9.28 -3.27 -6.87
CA ALA A 22 -8.92 -1.89 -7.17
C ALA A 22 -10.02 -1.23 -7.99
N ARG A 23 -10.51 -0.07 -7.56
CA ARG A 23 -11.55 0.71 -8.24
C ARG A 23 -11.14 2.16 -8.43
N VAL A 24 -11.60 2.78 -9.52
CA VAL A 24 -11.43 4.22 -9.75
C VAL A 24 -12.13 5.02 -8.67
N PHE A 25 -11.40 5.93 -8.02
CA PHE A 25 -11.98 6.85 -7.05
C PHE A 25 -12.39 8.15 -7.75
N ALA A 26 -13.58 8.14 -8.35
CA ALA A 26 -14.08 9.27 -9.14
C ALA A 26 -14.29 10.56 -8.32
N GLU A 27 -14.51 10.45 -7.01
CA GLU A 27 -14.72 11.58 -6.10
C GLU A 27 -13.42 12.25 -5.64
N ALA A 28 -12.24 11.68 -5.96
CA ALA A 28 -10.97 12.23 -5.56
C ALA A 28 -10.57 13.44 -6.42
N ARG A 29 -10.02 14.49 -5.79
CA ARG A 29 -9.51 15.69 -6.48
C ARG A 29 -8.37 15.39 -7.47
N LYS A 30 -7.61 14.32 -7.21
CA LYS A 30 -6.56 13.80 -8.09
C LYS A 30 -6.89 12.35 -8.44
N PRO A 31 -6.47 11.86 -9.62
CA PRO A 31 -6.65 10.46 -10.00
C PRO A 31 -6.15 9.52 -8.91
N ALA A 32 -7.06 8.73 -8.35
CA ALA A 32 -6.77 7.81 -7.26
C ALA A 32 -7.58 6.52 -7.41
N TYR A 33 -7.13 5.48 -6.73
CA TYR A 33 -7.85 4.22 -6.63
C TYR A 33 -8.25 3.94 -5.18
N VAL A 34 -9.45 3.38 -5.02
CA VAL A 34 -9.86 2.70 -3.79
C VAL A 34 -9.44 1.24 -3.93
N LEU A 35 -8.62 0.79 -2.99
CA LEU A 35 -8.08 -0.56 -2.92
C LEU A 35 -8.74 -1.32 -1.77
N GLN A 36 -9.13 -2.57 -1.99
CA GLN A 36 -9.34 -3.53 -0.91
C GLN A 36 -8.10 -4.41 -0.79
N ILE A 37 -7.54 -4.43 0.40
CA ILE A 37 -6.31 -5.13 0.71
C ILE A 37 -6.61 -6.19 1.76
N ASP A 38 -6.29 -7.44 1.45
CA ASP A 38 -6.32 -8.57 2.37
C ASP A 38 -4.99 -8.65 3.13
N PHE A 39 -5.06 -8.47 4.45
CA PHE A 39 -3.92 -8.59 5.36
C PHE A 39 -3.87 -9.96 6.07
N GLY A 40 -4.60 -10.96 5.57
CA GLY A 40 -4.65 -12.29 6.15
C GLY A 40 -5.62 -12.39 7.33
N LYS A 41 -5.72 -13.58 7.93
CA LYS A 41 -6.77 -13.92 8.92
C LYS A 41 -6.76 -13.05 10.18
N GLU A 42 -5.61 -12.50 10.56
CA GLU A 42 -5.46 -11.73 11.80
C GLU A 42 -6.06 -10.32 11.71
N ILE A 43 -6.08 -9.72 10.51
CA ILE A 43 -6.49 -8.32 10.30
C ILE A 43 -7.69 -8.23 9.36
N GLY A 44 -7.78 -9.16 8.41
CA GLY A 44 -8.81 -9.23 7.39
C GLY A 44 -8.66 -8.15 6.32
N LEU A 45 -9.79 -7.81 5.72
CA LEU A 45 -9.88 -6.86 4.61
C LEU A 45 -9.87 -5.42 5.11
N ARG A 46 -9.04 -4.59 4.51
CA ARG A 46 -9.01 -3.14 4.76
C ARG A 46 -9.16 -2.38 3.46
N LYS A 47 -9.84 -1.24 3.55
CA LYS A 47 -9.95 -0.28 2.46
C LYS A 47 -8.85 0.75 2.60
N SER A 48 -8.18 1.06 1.50
CA SER A 48 -7.21 2.13 1.40
C SER A 48 -7.46 2.93 0.13
N SER A 49 -7.08 4.21 0.11
CA SER A 49 -7.11 5.03 -1.09
C SER A 49 -5.69 5.48 -1.42
N ALA A 50 -5.30 5.35 -2.69
CA ALA A 50 -3.95 5.63 -3.13
C ALA A 50 -3.95 6.40 -4.45
N GLN A 51 -3.14 7.47 -4.51
CA GLN A 51 -2.95 8.29 -5.72
C GLN A 51 -1.90 7.65 -6.64
N ILE A 52 -2.17 6.42 -7.06
CA ILE A 52 -1.26 5.59 -7.87
C ILE A 52 -1.72 5.45 -9.32
N ALA A 53 -2.76 6.19 -9.71
CA ALA A 53 -3.37 6.13 -11.04
C ALA A 53 -2.47 6.70 -12.15
N ALA A 54 -1.39 7.42 -11.80
CA ALA A 54 -0.39 7.87 -12.75
C ALA A 54 0.51 6.71 -13.25
N LEU A 55 0.79 5.72 -12.39
CA LEU A 55 1.77 4.66 -12.65
C LEU A 55 1.13 3.29 -12.89
N TYR A 56 -0.07 3.05 -12.34
CA TYR A 56 -0.71 1.74 -12.40
C TYR A 56 -2.12 1.85 -12.98
N ARG A 57 -2.56 0.78 -13.64
CA ARG A 57 -3.98 0.59 -13.98
C ARG A 57 -4.62 -0.36 -12.98
N PRO A 58 -5.94 -0.27 -12.72
CA PRO A 58 -6.62 -1.14 -11.74
C PRO A 58 -6.42 -2.62 -12.02
N GLU A 59 -6.38 -3.01 -13.30
CA GLU A 59 -6.21 -4.40 -13.72
C GLU A 59 -4.83 -4.96 -13.36
N ALA A 60 -3.80 -4.12 -13.36
CA ALA A 60 -2.43 -4.49 -13.00
C ALA A 60 -2.20 -4.56 -11.49
N LEU A 61 -3.09 -3.96 -10.69
CA LEU A 61 -3.01 -3.95 -9.23
C LEU A 61 -3.62 -5.21 -8.59
N MET A 62 -4.49 -5.92 -9.33
CA MET A 62 -5.12 -7.14 -8.85
C MET A 62 -4.06 -8.21 -8.56
N MET A 63 -4.11 -8.79 -7.35
CA MET A 63 -3.20 -9.82 -6.86
C MET A 63 -1.74 -9.40 -6.61
N SER A 64 -1.42 -8.11 -6.71
CA SER A 64 -0.09 -7.62 -6.32
C SER A 64 0.05 -7.62 -4.79
N GLU A 65 1.12 -8.24 -4.27
CA GLU A 65 1.52 -8.14 -2.87
C GLU A 65 2.19 -6.77 -2.69
N CYS A 66 1.57 -5.90 -1.89
CA CYS A 66 2.02 -4.52 -1.73
C CYS A 66 2.19 -4.23 -0.24
N LEU A 67 3.29 -3.58 0.13
CA LEU A 67 3.37 -2.91 1.43
C LEU A 67 2.44 -1.69 1.38
N ALA A 68 1.57 -1.54 2.38
CA ALA A 68 0.55 -0.49 2.41
C ALA A 68 1.11 0.96 2.49
N THR A 69 2.42 1.12 2.55
CA THR A 69 3.12 2.41 2.48
C THR A 69 3.86 2.52 1.15
N GLY A 70 3.38 3.41 0.28
CA GLY A 70 4.13 3.81 -0.91
C GLY A 70 5.14 4.91 -0.61
N PHE A 71 6.20 4.99 -1.42
CA PHE A 71 7.16 6.09 -1.38
C PHE A 71 6.87 7.05 -2.53
N HIS A 72 7.15 8.34 -2.32
CA HIS A 72 7.15 9.30 -3.42
C HIS A 72 8.41 9.11 -4.26
N ASP A 73 8.26 8.99 -5.58
CA ASP A 73 9.37 9.01 -6.53
C ASP A 73 9.86 10.46 -6.77
N ALA A 74 10.87 10.61 -7.65
CA ALA A 74 11.42 11.93 -7.99
C ALA A 74 10.41 12.88 -8.68
N ASN A 75 9.30 12.35 -9.19
CA ASN A 75 8.23 13.09 -9.86
C ASN A 75 7.08 13.42 -8.89
N GLY A 76 7.13 12.93 -7.66
CA GLY A 76 6.09 13.09 -6.65
C GLY A 76 5.00 12.01 -6.72
N ASP A 77 5.14 11.02 -7.60
CA ASP A 77 4.21 9.91 -7.77
C ASP A 77 4.43 8.86 -6.67
N VAL A 78 3.35 8.19 -6.27
CA VAL A 78 3.41 7.18 -5.20
C VAL A 78 3.73 5.82 -5.81
N ALA A 79 4.93 5.30 -5.54
CA ALA A 79 5.35 3.95 -5.89
C ALA A 79 5.02 2.97 -4.76
N LEU A 80 4.37 1.85 -5.09
CA LEU A 80 4.09 0.78 -4.13
C LEU A 80 5.36 -0.04 -3.87
N CYS A 81 5.63 -0.36 -2.61
CA CYS A 81 6.66 -1.34 -2.29
C CYS A 81 6.13 -2.75 -2.59
N VAL A 82 6.75 -3.42 -3.54
CA VAL A 82 6.50 -4.82 -3.85
C VAL A 82 7.68 -5.62 -3.29
N PRO A 83 7.44 -6.70 -2.53
CA PRO A 83 8.51 -7.59 -2.11
C PRO A 83 9.14 -8.25 -3.34
N ASP A 84 10.45 -8.42 -3.32
CA ASP A 84 11.23 -9.04 -4.41
C ASP A 84 11.05 -10.57 -4.48
N MET A 85 10.46 -11.16 -3.45
CA MET A 85 10.14 -12.58 -3.32
C MET A 85 8.72 -12.76 -2.74
N PRO A 86 8.04 -13.89 -3.01
CA PRO A 86 6.74 -14.18 -2.41
C PRO A 86 6.87 -14.23 -0.89
N VAL A 87 6.08 -13.40 -0.19
CA VAL A 87 6.09 -13.31 1.27
C VAL A 87 4.75 -13.75 1.84
N PRO A 88 4.71 -14.37 3.03
CA PRO A 88 3.45 -14.65 3.70
C PRO A 88 2.65 -13.36 3.89
N LEU A 89 1.35 -13.40 3.56
CA LEU A 89 0.42 -12.33 3.92
C LEU A 89 0.48 -12.12 5.44
N SER A 90 0.49 -10.85 5.88
CA SER A 90 0.72 -10.39 7.26
C SER A 90 2.18 -10.31 7.74
N ALA A 91 3.18 -10.59 6.88
CA ALA A 91 4.58 -10.39 7.22
C ALA A 91 4.86 -8.96 7.71
N LYS A 92 5.45 -8.85 8.92
CA LYS A 92 5.82 -7.58 9.57
C LYS A 92 7.28 -7.27 9.27
N ARG A 93 7.57 -6.01 8.92
CA ARG A 93 8.96 -5.53 8.91
C ARG A 93 9.37 -5.21 10.35
N GLY A 94 10.33 -5.98 10.88
CA GLY A 94 11.00 -5.73 12.17
C GLY A 94 12.06 -4.65 12.07
#